data_AF-A0A3D4TFY3-F1
#
_entry.id   AF-A0A3D4TFY3-F1
#
_cell.length_a   1.000
_cell.length_b   1.000
_cell.length_c   1.000
_cell.angle_alpha   90.00
_cell.angle_beta   90.00
_cell.angle_gamma   90.00
#
_symmetry.space_group_name_H-M   'P 1'
#
loop_
_entity.id
_entity.type
_entity.pdbx_description
1 polymer ?
#
loop_
_entity_poly.entity_id
_entity_poly.type
_entity_poly.pdbx_seq_one_letter_code
_entity_poly.pdbx_strand_id
1 'polypeptide(L)'
;MDVVTQAKQAMDSWHRGQTSAHFETGGRGPGHVSTGRGDHGGVSYGSYQYATNVGGVDEYVAASRYGNRFNGLQAGTPAFTERWKEVAAADPAGFARDQHDFIQHKYYDVQMGRLKDVGIDLSGRGAAVQDALWSTSVQYRGMTRSVFQKGLQQAYGEDFKLTELSDEQIVRAVQDYKHANVQVHFQSSPTLWDSLRDRALTEKTALVGLARYDQVNHNPEAYRGKDYQQAFGEPEPSQRGQRAAASAMADGVLAPGERGTEVQALQAKLIQAGHTGRNGQPLTADSHYGANTEHAVREFQQAHGLTVDGKAGRQTLQALDTAVREHTPAQPVAPAAPAP
;
A
#
# COMPACT_ATOMS: atom_id res chain seq x y z
N MET A 1 -4.32 -8.46 23.97
CA MET A 1 -5.49 -7.55 23.91
C MET A 1 -6.53 -8.25 23.06
N ASP A 2 -7.81 -8.25 23.43
CA ASP A 2 -8.83 -8.85 22.57
C ASP A 2 -9.09 -7.98 21.33
N VAL A 3 -9.62 -8.60 20.27
CA VAL A 3 -9.83 -7.94 18.97
C VAL A 3 -10.88 -6.83 19.05
N VAL A 4 -11.82 -6.90 20.00
CA VAL A 4 -12.87 -5.87 20.20
C VAL A 4 -12.25 -4.58 20.72
N THR A 5 -11.33 -4.68 21.68
CA THR A 5 -10.59 -3.54 22.22
C THR A 5 -9.70 -2.92 21.16
N GLN A 6 -9.00 -3.76 20.38
CA GLN A 6 -8.17 -3.30 19.25
C GLN A 6 -9.00 -2.59 18.19
N ALA A 7 -10.14 -3.16 17.79
CA ALA A 7 -11.04 -2.58 16.81
C ALA A 7 -11.58 -1.22 17.25
N LYS A 8 -11.99 -1.11 18.51
CA LYS A 8 -12.44 0.15 19.09
C LYS A 8 -11.34 1.21 19.04
N GLN A 9 -10.13 0.89 19.50
CA GLN A 9 -9.00 1.81 19.45
C GLN A 9 -8.66 2.22 18.01
N ALA A 10 -8.65 1.27 17.07
CA ALA A 10 -8.37 1.53 15.68
C ALA A 10 -9.38 2.50 15.06
N MET A 11 -10.70 2.30 15.28
CA MET A 11 -11.72 3.20 14.72
C MET A 11 -11.81 4.53 15.47
N ASP A 12 -11.64 4.57 16.79
CA ASP A 12 -11.64 5.82 17.56
C ASP A 12 -10.48 6.74 17.15
N SER A 13 -9.37 6.16 16.70
CA SER A 13 -8.20 6.89 16.18
C SER A 13 -8.25 7.16 14.67
N TRP A 14 -9.22 6.57 13.95
CA TRP A 14 -9.27 6.67 12.51
C TRP A 14 -9.59 8.09 12.04
N HIS A 15 -8.86 8.53 11.02
CA HIS A 15 -9.20 9.69 10.22
C HIS A 15 -8.93 9.36 8.75
N ARG A 16 -9.69 9.99 7.85
CA ARG A 16 -9.61 9.74 6.41
C ARG A 16 -8.19 9.98 5.89
N GLY A 17 -7.70 9.08 5.05
CA GLY A 17 -6.37 9.17 4.44
C GLY A 17 -5.23 8.75 5.36
N GLN A 18 -5.51 8.31 6.60
CA GLN A 18 -4.46 7.88 7.52
C GLN A 18 -3.61 6.73 6.97
N THR A 19 -4.23 5.82 6.21
CA THR A 19 -3.54 4.61 5.74
C THR A 19 -2.41 4.93 4.78
N SER A 20 -2.57 5.93 3.90
CA SER A 20 -1.55 6.36 2.95
C SER A 20 -0.76 7.59 3.40
N ALA A 21 -1.06 8.16 4.58
CA ALA A 21 -0.45 9.39 5.07
C ALA A 21 1.08 9.34 5.12
N HIS A 22 1.67 8.18 5.41
CA HIS A 22 3.12 8.02 5.44
C HIS A 22 3.78 8.14 4.04
N PHE A 23 3.09 7.70 2.98
CA PHE A 23 3.55 7.88 1.59
C PHE A 23 3.38 9.32 1.11
N GLU A 24 2.34 10.00 1.60
CA GLU A 24 1.96 11.33 1.13
C GLU A 24 2.74 12.43 1.86
N THR A 25 2.85 12.30 3.18
CA THR A 25 3.47 13.33 4.03
C THR A 25 4.89 12.99 4.44
N GLY A 26 5.31 11.71 4.42
CA GLY A 26 6.63 11.30 4.91
C GLY A 26 6.91 11.71 6.36
N GLY A 27 5.88 11.90 7.19
CA GLY A 27 6.00 12.39 8.56
C GLY A 27 6.29 13.89 8.68
N ARG A 28 6.17 14.65 7.59
CA ARG A 28 6.37 16.11 7.59
C ARG A 28 5.24 16.81 8.31
N GLY A 29 5.60 17.68 9.25
CA GLY A 29 4.66 18.59 9.90
C GLY A 29 4.19 19.71 8.97
N PRO A 30 3.12 20.43 9.36
CA PRO A 30 2.50 21.46 8.52
C PRO A 30 3.40 22.68 8.27
N GLY A 31 4.44 22.87 9.10
CA GLY A 31 5.47 23.91 8.92
C GLY A 31 6.69 23.50 8.10
N HIS A 32 6.73 22.27 7.57
CA HIS A 32 7.88 21.80 6.80
C HIS A 32 8.09 22.62 5.53
N VAL A 33 9.35 22.95 5.22
CA VAL A 33 9.73 23.68 4.00
C VAL A 33 10.98 23.04 3.41
N SER A 34 10.92 22.64 2.15
CA SER A 34 12.10 22.19 1.40
C SER A 34 12.69 23.34 0.59
N THR A 35 14.02 23.43 0.51
CA THR A 35 14.70 24.61 -0.05
C THR A 35 14.78 24.65 -1.58
N GLY A 36 14.35 23.58 -2.28
CA GLY A 36 14.32 23.51 -3.74
C GLY A 36 15.69 23.53 -4.44
N ARG A 37 16.81 23.36 -3.71
CA ARG A 37 18.15 23.32 -4.33
C ARG A 37 18.31 22.05 -5.17
N GLY A 38 18.24 22.20 -6.48
CA GLY A 38 18.44 21.12 -7.46
C GLY A 38 17.16 20.56 -8.07
N ASP A 39 15.98 21.03 -7.65
CA ASP A 39 14.68 20.52 -8.10
C ASP A 39 13.96 21.50 -9.03
N HIS A 40 13.30 20.98 -10.06
CA HIS A 40 12.49 21.78 -11.00
C HIS A 40 11.22 22.39 -10.37
N GLY A 41 10.89 22.03 -9.12
CA GLY A 41 9.66 22.43 -8.41
C GLY A 41 9.73 23.70 -7.57
N GLY A 42 10.92 24.26 -7.37
CA GLY A 42 11.12 25.42 -6.48
C GLY A 42 11.01 25.04 -5.00
N VAL A 43 10.67 26.00 -4.13
CA VAL A 43 10.43 25.76 -2.70
C VAL A 43 9.10 25.02 -2.53
N SER A 44 9.06 24.01 -1.65
CA SER A 44 7.83 23.26 -1.33
C SER A 44 7.45 23.36 0.14
N TYR A 45 6.16 23.52 0.41
CA TYR A 45 5.62 23.87 1.72
C TYR A 45 4.64 22.84 2.28
N GLY A 46 4.63 22.67 3.60
CA GLY A 46 3.62 21.90 4.31
C GLY A 46 3.83 20.38 4.28
N SER A 47 2.91 19.68 4.95
CA SER A 47 2.92 18.21 5.08
C SER A 47 2.88 17.53 3.71
N TYR A 48 2.10 18.09 2.78
CA TYR A 48 1.92 17.57 1.42
C TYR A 48 2.88 18.15 0.37
N GLN A 49 3.84 18.99 0.78
CA GLN A 49 4.87 19.57 -0.10
C GLN A 49 4.30 20.31 -1.33
N TYR A 50 3.47 21.33 -1.08
CA TYR A 50 2.97 22.24 -2.11
C TYR A 50 4.11 23.02 -2.76
N ALA A 51 4.43 22.67 -4.01
CA ALA A 51 5.53 23.25 -4.75
C ALA A 51 5.14 24.58 -5.43
N THR A 52 6.09 25.53 -5.44
CA THR A 52 5.93 26.88 -6.00
C THR A 52 5.87 26.89 -7.52
N ASN A 53 6.76 26.19 -8.22
CA ASN A 53 6.85 26.30 -9.69
C ASN A 53 5.65 25.71 -10.44
N VAL A 54 4.83 24.90 -9.76
CA VAL A 54 3.59 24.34 -10.30
C VAL A 54 2.35 25.01 -9.74
N GLY A 55 2.50 26.14 -9.03
CA GLY A 55 1.41 26.93 -8.44
C GLY A 55 0.67 26.26 -7.28
N GLY A 56 1.16 25.11 -6.79
CA GLY A 56 0.44 24.30 -5.80
C GLY A 56 0.28 25.01 -4.45
N VAL A 57 1.28 25.80 -4.06
CA VAL A 57 1.22 26.59 -2.81
C VAL A 57 0.27 27.78 -2.93
N ASP A 58 0.22 28.44 -4.09
CA ASP A 58 -0.67 29.58 -4.31
C ASP A 58 -2.14 29.13 -4.31
N GLU A 59 -2.42 27.99 -4.94
CA GLU A 59 -3.74 27.38 -4.92
C GLU A 59 -4.18 26.98 -3.51
N TYR A 60 -3.26 26.41 -2.72
CA TYR A 60 -3.52 26.12 -1.31
C TYR A 60 -3.81 27.40 -0.52
N VAL A 61 -2.96 28.42 -0.62
CA VAL A 61 -3.15 29.69 0.10
C VAL A 61 -4.47 30.36 -0.25
N ALA A 62 -4.88 30.31 -1.52
CA ALA A 62 -6.16 30.87 -1.96
C ALA A 62 -7.38 30.14 -1.36
N ALA A 63 -7.28 28.84 -1.12
CA ALA A 63 -8.35 28.03 -0.52
C ALA A 63 -8.27 27.94 1.01
N SER A 64 -7.11 28.27 1.60
CA SER A 64 -6.82 28.08 3.02
C SER A 64 -7.56 29.09 3.90
N ARG A 65 -8.04 28.64 5.07
CA ARG A 65 -8.57 29.55 6.10
C ARG A 65 -7.51 30.53 6.64
N TYR A 66 -6.23 30.21 6.43
CA TYR A 66 -5.09 31.07 6.78
C TYR A 66 -4.64 31.96 5.63
N GLY A 67 -5.28 31.91 4.45
CA GLY A 67 -4.84 32.61 3.24
C GLY A 67 -4.55 34.09 3.45
N ASN A 68 -5.40 34.78 4.21
CA ASN A 68 -5.23 36.20 4.55
C ASN A 68 -3.90 36.52 5.26
N ARG A 69 -3.27 35.55 5.92
CA ARG A 69 -1.97 35.71 6.58
C ARG A 69 -0.83 35.86 5.59
N PHE A 70 -1.03 35.52 4.32
CA PHE A 70 -0.03 35.57 3.26
C PHE A 70 -0.27 36.73 2.27
N ASN A 71 -1.25 37.60 2.52
CA ASN A 71 -1.56 38.73 1.63
C ASN A 71 -0.32 39.63 1.40
N GLY A 72 -0.02 39.90 0.13
CA GLY A 72 1.14 40.70 -0.29
C GLY A 72 2.48 39.98 -0.22
N LEU A 73 2.51 38.69 0.16
CA LEU A 73 3.73 37.88 0.16
C LEU A 73 3.76 36.98 -1.08
N GLN A 74 4.92 36.90 -1.73
CA GLN A 74 5.13 36.02 -2.87
C GLN A 74 5.68 34.66 -2.42
N ALA A 75 5.05 33.56 -2.84
CA ALA A 75 5.50 32.22 -2.52
C ALA A 75 6.93 31.95 -3.02
N GLY A 76 7.69 31.16 -2.24
CA GLY A 76 9.10 30.89 -2.51
C GLY A 76 10.09 31.94 -1.99
N THR A 77 9.60 33.09 -1.52
CA THR A 77 10.46 34.12 -0.91
C THR A 77 10.79 33.81 0.56
N PRO A 78 11.87 34.40 1.12
CA PRO A 78 12.18 34.31 2.54
C PRO A 78 11.02 34.81 3.43
N ALA A 79 10.41 35.93 3.08
CA ALA A 79 9.30 36.52 3.86
C ALA A 79 8.06 35.61 3.89
N PHE A 80 7.70 35.02 2.75
CA PHE A 80 6.63 34.03 2.71
C PHE A 80 6.97 32.78 3.54
N THR A 81 8.22 32.32 3.46
CA THR A 81 8.70 31.15 4.22
C THR A 81 8.67 31.36 5.72
N GLU A 82 9.06 32.55 6.18
CA GLU A 82 8.96 32.95 7.57
C GLU A 82 7.50 32.96 8.03
N ARG A 83 6.61 33.62 7.26
CA ARG A 83 5.17 33.65 7.55
C ARG A 83 4.54 32.26 7.60
N TRP A 84 4.96 31.34 6.71
CA TRP A 84 4.49 29.95 6.73
C TRP A 84 4.82 29.26 8.05
N LYS A 85 6.06 29.42 8.52
CA LYS A 85 6.52 28.85 9.79
C LYS A 85 5.81 29.49 10.99
N GLU A 86 5.55 30.80 10.95
CA GLU A 86 4.78 31.49 11.99
C GLU A 86 3.34 30.94 12.11
N VAL A 87 2.66 30.74 10.98
CA VAL A 87 1.30 30.16 10.96
C VAL A 87 1.32 28.74 11.52
N ALA A 88 2.29 27.92 11.11
CA ALA A 88 2.44 26.55 11.60
C ALA A 88 2.78 26.47 13.10
N ALA A 89 3.56 27.42 13.62
CA ALA A 89 3.88 27.49 15.04
C ALA A 89 2.70 27.98 15.89
N ALA A 90 1.88 28.88 15.36
CA ALA A 90 0.74 29.46 16.07
C ALA A 90 -0.44 28.48 16.21
N ASP A 91 -0.69 27.64 15.21
CA ASP A 91 -1.77 26.64 15.24
C ASP A 91 -1.38 25.37 14.46
N PRO A 92 -0.50 24.52 15.02
CA PRO A 92 0.02 23.36 14.31
C PRO A 92 -1.08 22.36 13.95
N ALA A 93 -1.98 22.05 14.88
CA ALA A 93 -3.05 21.08 14.64
C ALA A 93 -4.08 21.63 13.64
N GLY A 94 -4.44 22.90 13.75
CA GLY A 94 -5.37 23.53 12.83
C GLY A 94 -4.80 23.71 11.42
N PHE A 95 -3.50 24.06 11.30
CA PHE A 95 -2.86 24.19 9.99
C PHE A 95 -2.63 22.83 9.33
N ALA A 96 -2.34 21.79 10.09
CA ALA A 96 -2.30 20.41 9.57
C ALA A 96 -3.68 19.97 9.03
N ARG A 97 -4.77 20.24 9.77
CA ARG A 97 -6.13 19.93 9.31
C ARG A 97 -6.50 20.72 8.06
N ASP A 98 -6.23 22.01 8.00
CA ASP A 98 -6.52 22.85 6.83
C ASP A 98 -5.76 22.37 5.57
N GLN A 99 -4.50 21.95 5.72
CA GLN A 99 -3.74 21.32 4.64
C GLN A 99 -4.34 19.99 4.20
N HIS A 100 -4.79 19.16 5.14
CA HIS A 100 -5.44 17.89 4.85
C HIS A 100 -6.79 18.08 4.14
N ASP A 101 -7.63 18.99 4.62
CA ASP A 101 -8.94 19.32 4.04
C ASP A 101 -8.80 19.83 2.59
N PHE A 102 -7.76 20.61 2.31
CA PHE A 102 -7.46 21.03 0.93
C PHE A 102 -7.20 19.83 0.00
N ILE A 103 -6.39 18.86 0.43
CA ILE A 103 -6.14 17.62 -0.35
C ILE A 103 -7.42 16.82 -0.52
N GLN A 104 -8.25 16.74 0.53
CA GLN A 104 -9.55 16.08 0.47
C GLN A 104 -10.44 16.66 -0.64
N HIS A 105 -10.66 17.97 -0.61
CA HIS A 105 -11.53 18.64 -1.57
C HIS A 105 -10.98 18.56 -2.99
N LYS A 106 -9.66 18.68 -3.14
CA LYS A 106 -9.02 18.69 -4.45
C LYS A 106 -9.00 17.33 -5.14
N TYR A 107 -8.83 16.25 -4.37
CA TYR A 107 -8.65 14.91 -4.94
C TYR A 107 -9.79 13.97 -4.56
N TYR A 108 -9.97 13.72 -3.27
CA TYR A 108 -10.89 12.69 -2.79
C TYR A 108 -12.35 12.99 -3.16
N ASP A 109 -12.87 14.20 -2.88
CA ASP A 109 -14.27 14.54 -3.15
C ASP A 109 -14.59 14.53 -4.65
N VAL A 110 -13.64 15.02 -5.47
CA VAL A 110 -13.76 15.00 -6.93
C VAL A 110 -13.82 13.58 -7.47
N GLN A 111 -12.97 12.66 -6.96
CA GLN A 111 -13.00 11.27 -7.41
C GLN A 111 -14.23 10.52 -6.89
N MET A 112 -14.71 10.82 -5.68
CA MET A 112 -15.98 10.29 -5.16
C MET A 112 -17.15 10.62 -6.11
N GLY A 113 -17.28 11.88 -6.52
CA GLY A 113 -18.30 12.29 -7.48
C GLY A 113 -18.19 11.55 -8.82
N ARG A 114 -16.98 11.47 -9.38
CA ARG A 114 -16.73 10.78 -10.66
C ARG A 114 -17.01 9.28 -10.63
N LEU A 115 -16.81 8.62 -9.49
CA LEU A 115 -17.17 7.21 -9.29
C LEU A 115 -18.68 7.05 -9.19
N LYS A 116 -19.34 7.94 -8.44
CA LYS A 116 -20.79 7.96 -8.31
C LYS A 116 -21.49 8.15 -9.66
N ASP A 117 -20.95 9.01 -10.53
CA ASP A 117 -21.48 9.25 -11.88
C ASP A 117 -21.53 8.00 -12.76
N VAL A 118 -20.76 6.97 -12.42
CA VAL A 118 -20.74 5.67 -13.13
C VAL A 118 -21.30 4.52 -12.31
N GLY A 119 -22.11 4.82 -11.29
CA GLY A 119 -22.80 3.82 -10.47
C GLY A 119 -21.95 3.19 -9.38
N ILE A 120 -20.72 3.67 -9.16
CA ILE A 120 -19.85 3.23 -8.06
C ILE A 120 -19.99 4.25 -6.91
N ASP A 121 -21.13 4.23 -6.22
CA ASP A 121 -21.35 5.11 -5.06
C ASP A 121 -20.70 4.51 -3.80
N LEU A 122 -19.59 5.14 -3.36
CA LEU A 122 -18.84 4.73 -2.17
C LEU A 122 -19.16 5.59 -0.94
N SER A 123 -20.10 6.54 -1.03
CA SER A 123 -20.36 7.50 0.05
C SER A 123 -20.82 6.87 1.37
N GLY A 124 -21.51 5.71 1.31
CA GLY A 124 -21.96 4.96 2.47
C GLY A 124 -21.02 3.86 2.95
N ARG A 125 -19.78 3.79 2.43
CA ARG A 125 -18.82 2.74 2.78
C ARG A 125 -17.97 3.09 3.99
N GLY A 126 -17.45 2.07 4.66
CA GLY A 126 -16.66 2.18 5.87
C GLY A 126 -15.24 2.68 5.64
N ALA A 127 -14.52 2.86 6.74
CA ALA A 127 -13.22 3.53 6.83
C ALA A 127 -12.19 3.03 5.80
N ALA A 128 -12.14 1.72 5.56
CA ALA A 128 -11.22 1.09 4.63
C ALA A 128 -11.47 1.48 3.17
N VAL A 129 -12.73 1.54 2.73
CA VAL A 129 -13.04 1.98 1.36
C VAL A 129 -12.77 3.47 1.21
N GLN A 130 -13.05 4.27 2.24
CA GLN A 130 -12.76 5.71 2.21
C GLN A 130 -11.25 5.98 2.10
N ASP A 131 -10.42 5.25 2.85
CA ASP A 131 -8.97 5.38 2.75
C ASP A 131 -8.40 4.82 1.44
N ALA A 132 -8.98 3.74 0.90
CA ALA A 132 -8.62 3.23 -0.42
C ALA A 132 -8.89 4.27 -1.52
N LEU A 133 -10.03 4.95 -1.44
CA LEU A 133 -10.38 6.04 -2.35
C LEU A 133 -9.44 7.23 -2.17
N TRP A 134 -9.15 7.62 -0.92
CA TRP A 134 -8.19 8.69 -0.64
C TRP A 134 -6.83 8.40 -1.27
N SER A 135 -6.21 7.27 -0.92
CA SER A 135 -4.90 6.87 -1.42
C SER A 135 -4.87 6.86 -2.95
N THR A 136 -5.89 6.25 -3.56
CA THR A 136 -5.97 6.14 -5.01
C THR A 136 -6.18 7.50 -5.67
N SER A 137 -6.99 8.39 -5.08
CA SER A 137 -7.21 9.75 -5.58
C SER A 137 -5.93 10.57 -5.62
N VAL A 138 -5.08 10.44 -4.60
CA VAL A 138 -3.80 11.16 -4.50
C VAL A 138 -2.76 10.55 -5.44
N GLN A 139 -2.67 9.22 -5.49
CA GLN A 139 -1.65 8.50 -6.27
C GLN A 139 -1.96 8.46 -7.77
N TYR A 140 -3.20 8.15 -8.14
CA TYR A 140 -3.63 7.90 -9.53
C TYR A 140 -4.38 9.08 -10.16
N ARG A 141 -4.84 10.06 -9.35
CA ARG A 141 -5.48 11.29 -9.82
C ARG A 141 -6.62 10.98 -10.80
N GLY A 142 -6.52 11.42 -12.06
CA GLY A 142 -7.54 11.17 -13.09
C GLY A 142 -7.78 9.70 -13.42
N MET A 143 -6.84 8.80 -13.11
CA MET A 143 -7.00 7.35 -13.34
C MET A 143 -7.80 6.64 -12.24
N THR A 144 -8.12 7.32 -11.13
CA THR A 144 -8.80 6.72 -9.96
C THR A 144 -10.08 5.98 -10.34
N ARG A 145 -10.91 6.60 -11.18
CA ARG A 145 -12.13 5.95 -11.69
C ARG A 145 -11.81 4.62 -12.37
N SER A 146 -10.84 4.60 -13.29
CA SER A 146 -10.47 3.38 -14.00
C SER A 146 -9.90 2.32 -13.08
N VAL A 147 -9.14 2.71 -12.04
CA VAL A 147 -8.57 1.77 -11.06
C VAL A 147 -9.66 1.05 -10.28
N PHE A 148 -10.65 1.79 -9.78
CA PHE A 148 -11.79 1.19 -9.08
C PHE A 148 -12.67 0.36 -10.01
N GLN A 149 -13.08 0.94 -11.14
CA GLN A 149 -13.98 0.27 -12.09
C GLN A 149 -13.36 -1.04 -12.60
N LYS A 150 -12.14 -0.99 -13.14
CA LYS A 150 -11.49 -2.18 -13.68
C LYS A 150 -11.06 -3.17 -12.60
N GLY A 151 -10.70 -2.69 -11.40
CA GLY A 151 -10.39 -3.58 -10.29
C GLY A 151 -11.58 -4.41 -9.84
N LEU A 152 -12.75 -3.78 -9.69
CA LEU A 152 -14.00 -4.47 -9.37
C LEU A 152 -14.44 -5.41 -10.48
N GLN A 153 -14.35 -4.97 -11.75
CA GLN A 153 -14.68 -5.81 -12.91
C GLN A 153 -13.75 -7.02 -13.04
N GLN A 154 -12.45 -6.85 -12.81
CA GLN A 154 -11.48 -7.94 -12.85
C GLN A 154 -11.73 -8.97 -11.74
N ALA A 155 -12.17 -8.53 -10.55
CA ALA A 155 -12.41 -9.41 -9.43
C ALA A 155 -13.79 -10.10 -9.45
N TYR A 156 -14.82 -9.41 -9.95
CA TYR A 156 -16.22 -9.81 -9.77
C TYR A 156 -17.04 -9.85 -11.07
N GLY A 157 -16.43 -9.58 -12.22
CA GLY A 157 -17.09 -9.53 -13.53
C GLY A 157 -17.70 -8.17 -13.85
N GLU A 158 -18.11 -7.97 -15.11
CA GLU A 158 -18.67 -6.71 -15.62
C GLU A 158 -19.99 -6.32 -14.92
N ASP A 159 -20.80 -7.31 -14.55
CA ASP A 159 -22.13 -7.13 -13.94
C ASP A 159 -22.10 -7.18 -12.40
N PHE A 160 -20.96 -6.87 -11.78
CA PHE A 160 -20.84 -6.88 -10.32
C PHE A 160 -21.86 -5.93 -9.68
N LYS A 161 -22.39 -6.32 -8.53
CA LYS A 161 -23.27 -5.47 -7.72
C LYS A 161 -22.52 -4.97 -6.52
N LEU A 162 -22.21 -3.68 -6.50
CA LEU A 162 -21.48 -3.05 -5.41
C LEU A 162 -22.14 -3.32 -4.05
N THR A 163 -23.48 -3.34 -3.97
CA THR A 163 -24.26 -3.62 -2.75
C THR A 163 -24.05 -5.02 -2.17
N GLU A 164 -23.59 -5.99 -2.97
CA GLU A 164 -23.33 -7.36 -2.54
C GLU A 164 -21.87 -7.54 -2.07
N LEU A 165 -21.02 -6.52 -2.24
CA LEU A 165 -19.61 -6.55 -1.85
C LEU A 165 -19.38 -5.94 -0.48
N SER A 166 -18.57 -6.63 0.33
CA SER A 166 -18.02 -6.09 1.58
C SER A 166 -16.91 -5.08 1.32
N ASP A 167 -16.61 -4.27 2.33
CA ASP A 167 -15.52 -3.30 2.25
C ASP A 167 -14.15 -3.98 2.06
N GLU A 168 -13.91 -5.12 2.71
CA GLU A 168 -12.71 -5.92 2.50
C GLU A 168 -12.59 -6.40 1.04
N GLN A 169 -13.69 -6.84 0.44
CA GLN A 169 -13.74 -7.27 -0.96
C GLN A 169 -13.41 -6.12 -1.93
N ILE A 170 -14.02 -4.95 -1.73
CA ILE A 170 -13.77 -3.75 -2.54
C ILE A 170 -12.29 -3.35 -2.45
N VAL A 171 -11.75 -3.25 -1.24
CA VAL A 171 -10.35 -2.89 -1.01
C VAL A 171 -9.40 -3.87 -1.67
N ARG A 172 -9.63 -5.19 -1.50
CA ARG A 172 -8.77 -6.21 -2.11
C ARG A 172 -8.76 -6.08 -3.64
N ALA A 173 -9.93 -5.95 -4.27
CA ALA A 173 -10.05 -5.80 -5.72
C ALA A 173 -9.29 -4.58 -6.25
N VAL A 174 -9.43 -3.42 -5.58
CA VAL A 174 -8.74 -2.19 -5.95
C VAL A 174 -7.22 -2.33 -5.79
N GLN A 175 -6.75 -2.86 -4.67
CA GLN A 175 -5.32 -2.96 -4.39
C GLN A 175 -4.63 -4.03 -5.25
N ASP A 176 -5.30 -5.16 -5.53
CA ASP A 176 -4.81 -6.18 -6.45
C ASP A 176 -4.71 -5.65 -7.88
N TYR A 177 -5.68 -4.85 -8.30
CA TYR A 177 -5.62 -4.16 -9.59
C TYR A 177 -4.44 -3.18 -9.67
N LYS A 178 -4.24 -2.35 -8.63
CA LYS A 178 -3.09 -1.44 -8.54
C LYS A 178 -1.77 -2.21 -8.67
N HIS A 179 -1.61 -3.28 -7.90
CA HIS A 179 -0.40 -4.11 -7.90
C HIS A 179 -0.12 -4.76 -9.27
N ALA A 180 -1.13 -5.41 -9.87
CA ALA A 180 -0.99 -6.12 -11.13
C ALA A 180 -0.72 -5.16 -12.31
N ASN A 181 -1.22 -3.94 -12.25
CA ASN A 181 -1.18 -2.99 -13.36
C ASN A 181 -0.17 -1.85 -13.18
N VAL A 182 0.78 -1.96 -12.25
CA VAL A 182 1.83 -0.94 -12.06
C VAL A 182 2.56 -0.62 -13.36
N GLN A 183 2.90 -1.65 -14.15
CA GLN A 183 3.60 -1.47 -15.42
C GLN A 183 2.78 -0.72 -16.46
N VAL A 184 1.45 -0.90 -16.43
CA VAL A 184 0.52 -0.25 -17.36
C VAL A 184 0.29 1.21 -16.95
N HIS A 185 0.11 1.48 -15.66
CA HIS A 185 -0.19 2.83 -15.19
C HIS A 185 1.06 3.72 -15.06
N PHE A 186 2.24 3.13 -14.90
CA PHE A 186 3.51 3.84 -14.70
C PHE A 186 4.55 3.44 -15.74
N GLN A 187 4.15 3.30 -17.00
CA GLN A 187 5.03 2.91 -18.12
C GLN A 187 6.28 3.80 -18.24
N SER A 188 6.14 5.10 -17.96
CA SER A 188 7.22 6.09 -18.01
C SER A 188 8.19 6.04 -16.83
N SER A 189 7.94 5.21 -15.82
CA SER A 189 8.72 5.17 -14.58
C SER A 189 9.07 3.74 -14.15
N PRO A 190 9.76 2.95 -15.00
CA PRO A 190 10.03 1.54 -14.75
C PRO A 190 10.89 1.28 -13.52
N THR A 191 11.74 2.23 -13.13
CA THR A 191 12.55 2.16 -11.92
C THR A 191 11.74 2.23 -10.64
N LEU A 192 10.50 2.74 -10.68
CA LEU A 192 9.59 2.85 -9.53
C LEU A 192 8.64 1.66 -9.40
N TRP A 193 8.63 0.71 -10.33
CA TRP A 193 7.61 -0.33 -10.36
C TRP A 193 7.56 -1.18 -9.09
N ASP A 194 8.71 -1.56 -8.54
CA ASP A 194 8.72 -2.40 -7.34
C ASP A 194 8.20 -1.65 -6.11
N SER A 195 8.68 -0.43 -5.87
CA SER A 195 8.18 0.37 -4.75
C SER A 195 6.68 0.71 -4.85
N LEU A 196 6.16 0.85 -6.08
CA LEU A 196 4.73 1.03 -6.31
C LEU A 196 3.91 -0.24 -6.06
N ARG A 197 4.47 -1.42 -6.36
CA ARG A 197 3.86 -2.72 -6.01
C ARG A 197 3.88 -2.93 -4.51
N ASP A 198 5.01 -2.68 -3.86
CA ASP A 198 5.17 -2.81 -2.40
C ASP A 198 4.21 -1.89 -1.66
N ARG A 199 4.05 -0.64 -2.16
CA ARG A 199 3.04 0.29 -1.67
C ARG A 199 1.64 -0.30 -1.79
N ALA A 200 1.26 -0.87 -2.94
CA ALA A 200 -0.06 -1.44 -3.13
C ALA A 200 -0.34 -2.60 -2.16
N LEU A 201 0.65 -3.47 -1.90
CA LEU A 201 0.56 -4.56 -0.94
C LEU A 201 0.50 -4.07 0.51
N THR A 202 1.34 -3.09 0.86
CA THR A 202 1.37 -2.49 2.20
C THR A 202 0.03 -1.84 2.54
N GLU A 203 -0.50 -1.03 1.62
CA GLU A 203 -1.82 -0.43 1.78
C GLU A 203 -2.92 -1.50 1.82
N LYS A 204 -2.84 -2.57 1.01
CA LYS A 204 -3.81 -3.67 1.04
C LYS A 204 -3.91 -4.28 2.43
N THR A 205 -2.77 -4.61 3.03
CA THR A 205 -2.70 -5.21 4.37
C THR A 205 -3.31 -4.30 5.43
N ALA A 206 -2.98 -3.00 5.40
CA ALA A 206 -3.54 -2.03 6.34
C ALA A 206 -5.04 -1.82 6.16
N LEU A 207 -5.52 -1.68 4.91
CA LEU A 207 -6.92 -1.43 4.60
C LEU A 207 -7.79 -2.67 4.89
N VAL A 208 -7.29 -3.89 4.64
CA VAL A 208 -7.98 -5.12 5.05
C VAL A 208 -8.13 -5.19 6.57
N GLY A 209 -7.06 -4.87 7.33
CA GLY A 209 -7.13 -4.79 8.78
C GLY A 209 -8.16 -3.75 9.24
N LEU A 210 -8.17 -2.59 8.61
CA LEU A 210 -9.12 -1.52 8.89
C LEU A 210 -10.57 -1.95 8.61
N ALA A 211 -10.82 -2.67 7.50
CA ALA A 211 -12.15 -3.20 7.16
C ALA A 211 -12.62 -4.24 8.18
N ARG A 212 -11.72 -5.10 8.65
CA ARG A 212 -11.99 -6.12 9.67
C ARG A 212 -12.25 -5.51 11.04
N TYR A 213 -11.51 -4.47 11.41
CA TYR A 213 -11.79 -3.73 12.64
C TYR A 213 -13.13 -3.02 12.59
N ASP A 214 -13.49 -2.43 11.45
CA ASP A 214 -14.82 -1.84 11.27
C ASP A 214 -15.92 -2.91 11.38
N GLN A 215 -15.72 -4.09 10.79
CA GLN A 215 -16.62 -5.25 10.94
C GLN A 215 -16.80 -5.67 12.41
N VAL A 216 -15.71 -5.71 13.19
CA VAL A 216 -15.78 -6.05 14.63
C VAL A 216 -16.56 -4.99 15.40
N ASN A 217 -16.34 -3.71 15.11
CA ASN A 217 -17.04 -2.62 15.80
C ASN A 217 -18.55 -2.59 15.53
N HIS A 218 -18.97 -3.03 14.36
CA HIS A 218 -20.40 -3.18 14.04
C HIS A 218 -21.06 -4.39 14.70
N ASN A 219 -20.29 -5.40 15.12
CA ASN A 219 -20.82 -6.62 15.76
C ASN A 219 -19.87 -7.17 16.85
N PRO A 220 -19.59 -6.43 17.93
CA PRO A 220 -18.54 -6.79 18.88
C PRO A 220 -18.83 -8.08 19.65
N GLU A 221 -20.12 -8.44 19.82
CA GLU A 221 -20.54 -9.66 20.51
C GLU A 221 -20.01 -10.92 19.83
N ALA A 222 -19.98 -10.96 18.49
CA ALA A 222 -19.50 -12.11 17.73
C ALA A 222 -17.99 -12.36 17.87
N TYR A 223 -17.24 -11.37 18.37
CA TYR A 223 -15.78 -11.38 18.48
C TYR A 223 -15.27 -11.31 19.91
N ARG A 224 -16.17 -11.22 20.91
CA ARG A 224 -15.78 -11.09 22.32
C ARG A 224 -14.87 -12.24 22.75
N GLY A 225 -13.74 -11.88 23.37
CA GLY A 225 -12.77 -12.82 23.90
C GLY A 225 -11.86 -13.48 22.86
N LYS A 226 -12.02 -13.17 21.57
CA LYS A 226 -11.12 -13.64 20.51
C LYS A 226 -9.94 -12.68 20.36
N ASP A 227 -8.76 -13.23 20.11
CA ASP A 227 -7.68 -12.47 19.48
C ASP A 227 -7.92 -12.35 17.96
N TYR A 228 -7.09 -11.55 17.27
CA TYR A 228 -7.25 -11.32 15.84
C TYR A 228 -7.15 -12.61 15.01
N GLN A 229 -6.21 -13.49 15.36
CA GLN A 229 -6.01 -14.75 14.64
C GLN A 229 -7.18 -15.70 14.82
N GLN A 230 -7.76 -15.77 16.03
CA GLN A 230 -8.98 -16.52 16.31
C GLN A 230 -10.20 -15.93 15.61
N ALA A 231 -10.25 -14.61 15.43
CA ALA A 231 -11.34 -13.91 14.76
C ALA A 231 -11.33 -14.10 13.24
N PHE A 232 -10.15 -14.11 12.61
CA PHE A 232 -10.00 -14.01 11.16
C PHE A 232 -9.19 -15.13 10.50
N GLY A 233 -8.59 -16.03 11.27
CA GLY A 233 -7.74 -17.11 10.76
C GLY A 233 -6.38 -16.66 10.21
N GLU A 234 -6.06 -15.37 10.35
CA GLU A 234 -4.84 -14.74 9.86
C GLU A 234 -4.21 -13.89 10.98
N PRO A 235 -2.88 -13.70 11.01
CA PRO A 235 -2.26 -12.82 12.01
C PRO A 235 -2.75 -11.38 11.86
N GLU A 236 -2.73 -10.63 12.97
CA GLU A 236 -3.04 -9.20 12.98
C GLU A 236 -2.11 -8.46 12.00
N PRO A 237 -2.64 -7.68 11.04
CA PRO A 237 -1.87 -6.75 10.24
C PRO A 237 -1.13 -5.84 11.20
N SER A 238 0.20 -5.97 11.26
CA SER A 238 0.98 -5.20 12.23
C SER A 238 0.69 -3.71 12.04
N GLN A 239 0.03 -3.08 13.02
CA GLN A 239 -0.09 -1.63 13.09
C GLN A 239 1.30 -1.05 13.35
N ARG A 240 2.16 -0.93 12.32
CA ARG A 240 3.49 -0.36 12.51
C ARG A 240 3.47 1.15 12.34
N GLY A 241 3.08 1.79 13.43
CA GLY A 241 3.81 2.95 13.95
C GLY A 241 4.70 2.53 15.12
N GLN A 242 5.71 1.69 14.91
CA GLN A 242 6.93 1.51 15.76
C GLN A 242 7.82 0.36 15.22
N ARG A 243 9.12 0.61 15.09
CA ARG A 243 10.23 -0.27 14.60
C ARG A 243 10.25 -1.64 15.32
N ALA A 244 10.81 -2.76 14.84
CA ALA A 244 11.42 -3.21 13.59
C ALA A 244 11.57 -4.74 13.64
N ALA A 245 11.31 -5.39 12.51
CA ALA A 245 11.85 -6.65 11.99
C ALA A 245 11.41 -6.61 10.54
N ALA A 246 12.34 -6.56 9.59
CA ALA A 246 12.01 -6.37 8.18
C ALA A 246 10.87 -7.32 7.81
N SER A 247 9.75 -6.71 7.38
CA SER A 247 8.69 -7.51 6.76
C SER A 247 9.36 -8.20 5.59
N ALA A 248 9.15 -9.50 5.46
CA ALA A 248 9.65 -10.23 4.31
C ALA A 248 9.33 -9.45 3.02
N MET A 249 10.36 -9.16 2.19
CA MET A 249 10.28 -8.33 0.97
C MET A 249 10.06 -6.82 1.16
N ALA A 250 10.25 -6.24 2.36
CA ALA A 250 10.03 -4.81 2.58
C ALA A 250 10.91 -3.89 1.70
N ASP A 251 12.06 -4.39 1.24
CA ASP A 251 12.99 -3.73 0.32
C ASP A 251 13.08 -4.45 -1.05
N GLY A 252 12.12 -5.33 -1.37
CA GLY A 252 12.11 -6.15 -2.58
C GLY A 252 13.09 -7.33 -2.56
N VAL A 253 13.68 -7.63 -1.39
CA VAL A 253 14.60 -8.74 -1.18
C VAL A 253 14.13 -9.55 0.03
N LEU A 254 14.20 -10.87 -0.07
CA LEU A 254 14.09 -11.73 1.11
C LEU A 254 15.47 -12.03 1.67
N ALA A 255 15.70 -11.72 2.95
CA ALA A 255 17.02 -11.81 3.57
C ALA A 255 17.02 -12.59 4.91
N PRO A 256 18.18 -13.11 5.35
CA PRO A 256 18.30 -13.76 6.65
C PRO A 256 17.76 -12.93 7.81
N GLY A 257 16.95 -13.58 8.65
CA GLY A 257 16.30 -12.96 9.80
C GLY A 257 14.88 -12.44 9.55
N GLU A 258 14.44 -12.38 8.28
CA GLU A 258 13.07 -12.01 7.94
C GLU A 258 12.06 -13.11 8.24
N ARG A 259 10.80 -12.71 8.42
CA ARG A 259 9.68 -13.60 8.70
C ARG A 259 8.43 -13.13 7.97
N GLY A 260 7.60 -14.07 7.50
CA GLY A 260 6.34 -13.74 6.84
C GLY A 260 5.92 -14.73 5.77
N THR A 261 4.74 -14.51 5.20
CA THR A 261 4.15 -15.34 4.14
C THR A 261 4.99 -15.36 2.86
N GLU A 262 5.77 -14.31 2.62
CA GLU A 262 6.69 -14.19 1.48
C GLU A 262 7.92 -15.10 1.67
N VAL A 263 8.45 -15.21 2.90
CA VAL A 263 9.47 -16.21 3.24
C VAL A 263 8.89 -17.62 3.08
N GLN A 264 7.65 -17.83 3.52
CA GLN A 264 6.99 -19.12 3.38
C GLN A 264 6.84 -19.53 1.91
N ALA A 265 6.44 -18.59 1.05
CA ALA A 265 6.34 -18.80 -0.39
C ALA A 265 7.70 -19.08 -1.04
N LEU A 266 8.76 -18.36 -0.64
CA LEU A 266 10.14 -18.65 -1.06
C LEU A 266 10.55 -20.07 -0.67
N GLN A 267 10.33 -20.46 0.58
CA GLN A 267 10.64 -21.79 1.09
C GLN A 267 9.90 -22.88 0.30
N ALA A 268 8.60 -22.68 0.04
CA ALA A 268 7.80 -23.61 -0.77
C ALA A 268 8.34 -23.78 -2.19
N LYS A 269 8.74 -22.68 -2.84
CA LYS A 269 9.33 -22.71 -4.18
C LYS A 269 10.71 -23.38 -4.19
N LEU A 270 11.55 -23.15 -3.17
CA LEU A 270 12.83 -23.83 -3.02
C LEU A 270 12.65 -25.35 -2.83
N ILE A 271 11.66 -25.77 -2.04
CA ILE A 271 11.30 -27.19 -1.88
C ILE A 271 10.89 -27.79 -3.22
N GLN A 272 10.03 -27.09 -3.96
CA GLN A 272 9.53 -27.56 -5.27
C GLN A 272 10.63 -27.61 -6.34
N ALA A 273 11.60 -26.68 -6.28
CA ALA A 273 12.80 -26.69 -7.11
C ALA A 273 13.86 -27.71 -6.63
N GLY A 274 13.57 -28.51 -5.59
CA GLY A 274 14.43 -29.62 -5.14
C GLY A 274 15.58 -29.23 -4.22
N HIS A 275 15.60 -28.01 -3.66
CA HIS A 275 16.66 -27.55 -2.77
C HIS A 275 16.42 -27.96 -1.30
N THR A 276 17.50 -28.30 -0.60
CA THR A 276 17.49 -28.77 0.78
C THR A 276 18.22 -27.81 1.73
N GLY A 277 18.00 -27.96 3.03
CA GLY A 277 18.70 -27.22 4.06
C GLY A 277 20.14 -27.72 4.27
N ARG A 278 20.91 -27.02 5.10
CA ARG A 278 22.35 -27.27 5.33
C ARG A 278 22.69 -28.69 5.80
N ASN A 279 21.73 -29.38 6.40
CA ASN A 279 21.84 -30.75 6.90
C ASN A 279 21.41 -31.80 5.86
N GLY A 280 21.16 -31.41 4.61
CA GLY A 280 20.65 -32.27 3.55
C GLY A 280 19.19 -32.69 3.71
N GLN A 281 18.47 -32.13 4.69
CA GLN A 281 17.05 -32.40 4.91
C GLN A 281 16.18 -31.44 4.10
N PRO A 282 14.95 -31.83 3.73
CA PRO A 282 13.99 -30.93 3.11
C PRO A 282 13.76 -29.67 3.96
N LEU A 283 13.61 -28.52 3.31
CA LEU A 283 13.20 -27.30 4.01
C LEU A 283 11.79 -27.47 4.58
N THR A 284 11.51 -26.75 5.66
CA THR A 284 10.14 -26.57 6.17
C THR A 284 9.71 -25.15 5.81
N ALA A 285 8.49 -25.00 5.27
CA ALA A 285 7.90 -23.70 4.98
C ALA A 285 7.32 -23.07 6.27
N ASP A 286 8.21 -22.75 7.20
CA ASP A 286 7.90 -22.28 8.56
C ASP A 286 7.77 -20.74 8.66
N SER A 287 7.86 -20.03 7.53
CA SER A 287 7.82 -18.56 7.45
C SER A 287 9.01 -17.85 8.08
N HIS A 288 10.12 -18.54 8.37
CA HIS A 288 11.33 -17.98 8.98
C HIS A 288 12.55 -18.09 8.06
N TYR A 289 13.16 -16.97 7.68
CA TYR A 289 14.36 -16.97 6.84
C TYR A 289 15.58 -17.27 7.71
N GLY A 290 15.69 -18.53 8.12
CA GLY A 290 16.79 -19.05 8.93
C GLY A 290 17.95 -19.59 8.10
N ALA A 291 18.96 -20.13 8.78
CA ALA A 291 20.19 -20.63 8.15
C ALA A 291 19.94 -21.72 7.08
N ASN A 292 18.88 -22.53 7.23
CA ASN A 292 18.52 -23.54 6.23
C ASN A 292 17.97 -22.89 4.95
N THR A 293 17.13 -21.87 5.06
CA THR A 293 16.60 -21.11 3.92
C THR A 293 17.71 -20.34 3.21
N GLU A 294 18.60 -19.68 3.95
CA GLU A 294 19.76 -19.00 3.36
C GLU A 294 20.64 -19.97 2.57
N HIS A 295 20.93 -21.15 3.14
CA HIS A 295 21.72 -22.17 2.45
C HIS A 295 21.06 -22.60 1.14
N ALA A 296 19.76 -22.90 1.16
CA ALA A 296 19.03 -23.29 -0.03
C ALA A 296 18.98 -22.18 -1.11
N VAL A 297 18.86 -20.92 -0.70
CA VAL A 297 18.94 -19.78 -1.64
C VAL A 297 20.32 -19.68 -2.28
N ARG A 298 21.40 -19.85 -1.51
CA ARG A 298 22.76 -19.85 -2.06
C ARG A 298 22.99 -20.99 -3.05
N GLU A 299 22.52 -22.20 -2.73
CA GLU A 299 22.57 -23.36 -3.61
C GLU A 299 21.80 -23.11 -4.91
N PHE A 300 20.58 -22.57 -4.81
CA PHE A 300 19.78 -22.20 -5.98
C PHE A 300 20.48 -21.14 -6.84
N GLN A 301 20.99 -20.07 -6.22
CA GLN A 301 21.72 -19.00 -6.90
C GLN A 301 22.94 -19.55 -7.64
N GLN A 302 23.70 -20.45 -7.00
CA GLN A 302 24.86 -21.09 -7.61
C GLN A 302 24.47 -21.96 -8.81
N ALA A 303 23.42 -22.78 -8.67
CA ALA A 303 22.93 -23.65 -9.75
C ALA A 303 22.44 -22.87 -10.98
N HIS A 304 21.96 -21.64 -10.79
CA HIS A 304 21.37 -20.80 -11.84
C HIS A 304 22.28 -19.64 -12.29
N GLY A 305 23.56 -19.65 -11.91
CA GLY A 305 24.55 -18.66 -12.33
C GLY A 305 24.26 -17.23 -11.83
N LEU A 306 23.57 -17.10 -10.69
CA LEU A 306 23.24 -15.83 -10.05
C LEU A 306 24.33 -15.42 -9.05
N THR A 307 24.28 -14.18 -8.58
CA THR A 307 25.12 -13.73 -7.46
C THR A 307 24.77 -14.53 -6.20
N VAL A 308 25.76 -15.23 -5.62
CA VAL A 308 25.58 -16.10 -4.45
C VAL A 308 25.71 -15.30 -3.14
N ASP A 309 24.72 -14.47 -2.85
CA ASP A 309 24.68 -13.62 -1.67
C ASP A 309 23.76 -14.15 -0.56
N GLY A 310 23.00 -15.20 -0.83
CA GLY A 310 22.06 -15.82 0.11
C GLY A 310 20.81 -14.99 0.39
N LYS A 311 20.53 -14.01 -0.48
CA LYS A 311 19.34 -13.15 -0.43
C LYS A 311 18.49 -13.39 -1.66
N ALA A 312 17.20 -13.66 -1.49
CA ALA A 312 16.31 -13.84 -2.62
C ALA A 312 15.75 -12.47 -3.08
N GLY A 313 16.55 -11.76 -3.86
CA GLY A 313 16.13 -10.55 -4.59
C GLY A 313 15.44 -10.88 -5.93
N ARG A 314 15.07 -9.84 -6.69
CA ARG A 314 14.29 -9.95 -7.94
C ARG A 314 14.78 -11.05 -8.89
N GLN A 315 16.08 -11.11 -9.19
CA GLN A 315 16.65 -12.09 -10.12
C GLN A 315 16.52 -13.53 -9.60
N THR A 316 16.75 -13.73 -8.30
CA THR A 316 16.60 -15.02 -7.65
C THR A 316 15.15 -15.47 -7.65
N LEU A 317 14.20 -14.59 -7.30
CA LEU A 317 12.78 -14.93 -7.26
C LEU A 317 12.21 -15.26 -8.65
N GLN A 318 12.62 -14.51 -9.69
CA GLN A 318 12.22 -14.79 -11.08
C GLN A 318 12.79 -16.12 -11.58
N ALA A 319 14.07 -16.38 -11.31
CA ALA A 319 14.67 -17.65 -11.68
C ALA A 319 13.98 -18.82 -10.97
N LEU A 320 13.61 -18.64 -9.70
CA LEU A 320 12.93 -19.66 -8.90
C LEU A 320 11.52 -19.96 -9.46
N ASP A 321 10.78 -18.93 -9.89
CA ASP A 321 9.48 -19.11 -10.56
C ASP A 321 9.60 -19.89 -11.88
N THR A 322 10.65 -19.64 -12.65
CA THR A 322 10.94 -20.41 -13.88
C THR A 322 11.30 -21.85 -13.55
N ALA A 323 12.20 -22.07 -12.60
CA ALA A 323 12.64 -23.42 -12.19
C ALA A 323 11.46 -24.27 -11.69
N VAL A 324 10.57 -23.69 -10.89
CA VAL A 324 9.34 -24.35 -10.39
C VAL A 324 8.41 -24.77 -11.53
N ARG A 325 8.26 -23.93 -12.57
CA ARG A 325 7.45 -24.26 -13.75
C ARG A 325 8.05 -25.38 -14.57
N GLU A 326 9.38 -25.41 -14.69
CA GLU A 326 10.11 -26.45 -15.44
C GLU A 326 10.18 -27.79 -14.69
N HIS A 327 10.18 -27.77 -13.35
CA HIS A 327 10.17 -28.98 -12.50
C HIS A 327 8.78 -29.59 -12.30
N THR A 328 7.73 -28.98 -12.83
CA THR A 328 6.38 -29.57 -12.84
C THR A 328 6.20 -30.31 -14.17
N PRO A 329 6.21 -31.65 -14.24
CA PRO A 329 5.92 -32.34 -15.48
C PRO A 329 4.51 -31.97 -15.94
N ALA A 330 4.39 -31.58 -17.21
CA ALA A 330 3.10 -31.37 -17.85
C ALA A 330 2.23 -32.61 -17.63
N GLN A 331 1.06 -32.43 -17.00
CA GLN A 331 0.05 -33.48 -16.97
C GLN A 331 -0.31 -33.82 -18.43
N PRO A 332 -0.33 -35.09 -18.85
CA PRO A 332 -0.74 -35.45 -20.18
C PRO A 332 -2.22 -35.07 -20.37
N VAL A 333 -2.49 -34.10 -21.23
CA VAL A 333 -3.83 -33.87 -21.77
C VAL A 333 -4.21 -35.11 -22.60
N ALA A 334 -5.24 -35.83 -22.15
CA ALA A 334 -5.80 -36.96 -22.87
C ALA A 334 -6.27 -36.53 -24.28
N PRO A 335 -6.00 -37.31 -25.34
CA PRO A 335 -6.44 -36.96 -26.69
C PRO A 335 -7.96 -37.01 -26.77
N ALA A 336 -8.55 -35.95 -27.32
CA ALA A 336 -9.98 -35.86 -27.61
C ALA A 336 -10.39 -36.98 -28.57
N ALA A 337 -11.43 -37.73 -28.19
CA ALA A 337 -12.04 -38.75 -29.05
C ALA A 337 -12.63 -38.10 -30.31
N PRO A 338 -12.50 -38.73 -31.50
CA PRO A 338 -13.15 -38.24 -32.71
C PRO A 338 -14.67 -38.44 -32.60
N ALA A 339 -15.42 -37.39 -32.97
CA ALA A 339 -16.88 -37.40 -33.00
C ALA A 339 -17.43 -38.30 -34.14
N PRO A 340 -18.63 -38.88 -33.98
CA PRO A 340 -19.19 -39.93 -34.85
C PRO A 340 -19.58 -39.47 -36.26
#